data_AF-A0AB73BTX5-F1
#
_entry.id   AF-A0AB73BTX5-F1
#
_cell.length_a   1.000
_cell.length_b   1.000
_cell.length_c   1.000
_cell.angle_alpha   90.00
_cell.angle_beta   90.00
_cell.angle_gamma   90.00
#
_symmetry.space_group_name_H-M   'P 1'
#
loop_
_entity.id
_entity.type
_entity.pdbx_description
1 polymer ?
#
loop_
_entity_poly.entity_id
_entity_poly.type
_entity_poly.pdbx_seq_one_letter_code
_entity_poly.pdbx_strand_id
1 'polypeptide(L)'
;MILAFLISLGFFFLSLSFPLIAFALPTYQIKNLAKWGLQRSILLHLVILILLWLFQKELCLVYFVLPFSISLWYFFFVYLLGKEERDMNQIVITALSSTAMLGLYWNFFHKQYQKEYELVLGIYQKAYQLTQAEIQGIHEYIAGYFPSMIFQYMMLTVFFCYLALVGMKKYREWSLHYVWTVPYIVYSLMINVFRIENIYIHNFGEMAKAILLWYGIKSIYDLLADYFKRFAWILHGASFLLAIEFPNAVFIFGGIILLLEHYSRKKIGDFGKK
;
A
#
# COMPACT_ATOMS: atom_id res chain seq x y z
N MET A 1 7.65 -20.36 -20.27
CA MET A 1 8.09 -20.08 -18.88
C MET A 1 9.38 -19.28 -18.83
N ILE A 2 10.42 -19.64 -19.58
CA ILE A 2 11.71 -18.90 -19.59
C ILE A 2 11.52 -17.40 -19.88
N LEU A 3 10.76 -17.04 -20.91
CA LEU A 3 10.48 -15.62 -21.22
C LEU A 3 9.76 -14.89 -20.06
N ALA A 4 8.78 -15.54 -19.42
CA ALA A 4 8.06 -14.96 -18.28
C ALA A 4 8.97 -14.75 -17.07
N PHE A 5 9.91 -15.66 -16.86
CA PHE A 5 10.96 -15.55 -15.86
C PHE A 5 11.90 -14.37 -16.14
N LEU A 6 12.42 -14.25 -17.36
CA LEU A 6 13.30 -13.14 -17.75
C LEU A 6 12.59 -11.78 -17.63
N ILE A 7 11.33 -11.69 -18.06
CA ILE A 7 10.53 -10.46 -17.92
C ILE A 7 10.28 -10.14 -16.43
N SER A 8 10.01 -11.16 -15.60
CA SER A 8 9.80 -10.97 -14.16
C SER A 8 11.06 -10.47 -13.46
N LEU A 9 12.23 -11.00 -13.82
CA LEU A 9 13.51 -10.48 -13.33
C LEU A 9 13.75 -9.04 -13.79
N GLY A 10 13.48 -8.74 -15.06
CA GLY A 10 13.59 -7.38 -15.59
C GLY A 10 12.74 -6.38 -14.81
N PHE A 11 11.46 -6.68 -14.59
CA PHE A 11 10.58 -5.83 -13.78
C PHE A 11 11.03 -5.75 -12.31
N PHE A 12 11.56 -6.84 -11.75
CA PHE A 12 12.08 -6.82 -10.39
C PHE A 12 13.28 -5.87 -10.25
N PHE A 13 14.28 -5.98 -11.10
CA PHE A 13 15.43 -5.07 -11.07
C PHE A 13 15.00 -3.61 -11.32
N LEU A 14 14.06 -3.40 -12.24
CA LEU A 14 13.51 -2.07 -12.50
C LEU A 14 12.79 -1.51 -11.26
N SER A 15 12.08 -2.34 -10.50
CA SER A 15 11.44 -1.93 -9.24
C SER A 15 12.44 -1.57 -8.13
N LEU A 16 13.63 -2.17 -8.13
CA LEU A 16 14.70 -1.80 -7.20
C LEU A 16 15.30 -0.43 -7.55
N SER A 17 15.40 -0.12 -8.84
CA SER A 17 15.92 1.17 -9.31
C SER A 17 14.91 2.31 -9.16
N PHE A 18 13.61 2.03 -9.35
CA PHE A 18 12.56 3.03 -9.26
C PHE A 18 11.39 2.49 -8.41
N PRO A 19 11.40 2.73 -7.09
CA PRO A 19 10.42 2.14 -6.17
C PRO A 19 8.96 2.45 -6.52
N LEU A 20 8.69 3.56 -7.22
CA LEU A 20 7.35 3.95 -7.67
C LEU A 20 6.71 2.99 -8.68
N ILE A 21 7.49 2.16 -9.37
CA ILE A 21 6.96 1.15 -10.31
C ILE A 21 6.97 -0.26 -9.72
N ALA A 22 7.16 -0.42 -8.41
CA ALA A 22 7.15 -1.73 -7.77
C ALA A 22 5.85 -2.51 -7.99
N PHE A 23 4.75 -1.82 -8.29
CA PHE A 23 3.48 -2.45 -8.66
C PHE A 23 3.51 -3.16 -10.02
N ALA A 24 4.45 -2.85 -10.91
CA ALA A 24 4.49 -3.36 -12.27
C ALA A 24 4.73 -4.87 -12.33
N LEU A 25 5.63 -5.40 -11.48
CA LEU A 25 5.91 -6.83 -11.42
C LEU A 25 4.70 -7.66 -10.98
N PRO A 26 4.09 -7.44 -9.80
CA PRO A 26 2.90 -8.20 -9.40
C PRO A 26 1.77 -8.02 -10.40
N THR A 27 1.62 -6.82 -11.00
CA THR A 27 0.63 -6.60 -12.07
C THR A 27 0.89 -7.52 -13.28
N TYR A 28 2.13 -7.59 -13.76
CA TYR A 28 2.50 -8.46 -14.88
C TYR A 28 2.21 -9.93 -14.58
N GLN A 29 2.60 -10.40 -13.39
CA GLN A 29 2.42 -11.79 -12.99
C GLN A 29 0.94 -12.14 -12.84
N ILE A 30 0.15 -11.27 -12.21
CA ILE A 30 -1.29 -11.48 -12.02
C ILE A 30 -2.06 -11.39 -13.36
N LYS A 31 -1.74 -10.45 -14.25
CA LYS A 31 -2.41 -10.34 -15.57
C LYS A 31 -2.25 -11.60 -16.42
N ASN A 32 -1.10 -12.24 -16.34
CA ASN A 32 -0.83 -13.45 -17.12
C ASN A 32 -1.27 -14.75 -16.42
N LEU A 33 -1.86 -14.65 -15.22
CA LEU A 33 -2.39 -15.79 -14.49
C LEU A 33 -3.42 -16.59 -15.30
N ALA A 34 -4.32 -15.91 -16.03
CA ALA A 34 -5.30 -16.57 -16.90
C ALA A 34 -4.64 -17.40 -18.01
N LYS A 35 -3.44 -17.02 -18.45
CA LYS A 35 -2.68 -17.72 -19.50
C LYS A 35 -1.84 -18.88 -18.93
N TRP A 36 -1.30 -18.72 -17.73
CA TRP A 36 -0.34 -19.67 -17.16
C TRP A 36 -0.98 -20.66 -16.18
N GLY A 37 -2.08 -20.29 -15.54
CA GLY A 37 -2.70 -21.04 -14.45
C GLY A 37 -1.97 -20.83 -13.10
N LEU A 38 -2.70 -21.03 -12.00
CA LEU A 38 -2.23 -20.78 -10.63
C LEU A 38 -0.93 -21.54 -10.30
N GLN A 39 -0.87 -22.83 -10.65
CA GLN A 39 0.30 -23.67 -10.38
C GLN A 39 1.58 -23.12 -11.01
N ARG A 40 1.52 -22.71 -12.29
CA ARG A 40 2.69 -22.18 -13.00
C ARG A 40 3.10 -20.79 -12.47
N SER A 41 2.14 -19.98 -12.06
CA SER A 41 2.42 -18.67 -11.44
C SER A 41 3.11 -18.81 -10.09
N ILE A 42 2.68 -19.76 -9.24
CA ILE A 42 3.38 -20.06 -7.98
C ILE A 42 4.78 -20.61 -8.27
N LEU A 43 4.90 -21.55 -9.21
CA LEU A 43 6.20 -22.10 -9.60
C LEU A 43 7.17 -21.01 -10.05
N LEU A 44 6.71 -20.02 -10.81
CA LEU A 44 7.51 -18.88 -11.24
C LEU A 44 8.08 -18.09 -10.06
N HIS A 45 7.26 -17.79 -9.05
CA HIS A 45 7.72 -17.13 -7.83
C HIS A 45 8.75 -17.98 -7.07
N LEU A 46 8.50 -19.29 -6.93
CA LEU A 46 9.43 -20.20 -6.25
C LEU A 46 10.79 -20.28 -6.96
N VAL A 47 10.79 -20.37 -8.29
CA VAL A 47 12.03 -20.39 -9.08
C VAL A 47 12.82 -19.09 -8.90
N ILE A 48 12.14 -17.93 -8.92
CA ILE A 48 12.80 -16.64 -8.68
C ILE A 48 13.37 -16.58 -7.27
N LEU A 49 12.60 -16.99 -6.25
CA LEU A 49 13.08 -17.03 -4.85
C LEU A 49 14.30 -17.94 -4.68
N ILE A 50 14.28 -19.14 -5.25
CA ILE A 50 15.42 -20.08 -5.18
C ILE A 50 16.66 -19.45 -5.83
N LEU A 51 16.52 -18.84 -7.01
CA LEU A 51 17.65 -18.22 -7.70
C LEU A 51 18.18 -17.00 -6.94
N LEU A 52 17.30 -16.13 -6.44
CA LEU A 52 17.72 -15.02 -5.59
C LEU A 52 18.40 -15.54 -4.31
N TRP A 53 17.89 -16.60 -3.68
CA TRP A 53 18.55 -17.21 -2.53
C TRP A 53 19.95 -17.75 -2.83
N LEU A 54 20.19 -18.28 -4.03
CA LEU A 54 21.50 -18.80 -4.43
C LEU A 54 22.49 -17.69 -4.77
N PHE A 55 22.04 -16.62 -5.44
CA PHE A 55 22.93 -15.61 -6.02
C PHE A 55 22.97 -14.28 -5.26
N GLN A 56 21.86 -13.86 -4.65
CA GLN A 56 21.64 -12.56 -3.99
C GLN A 56 20.56 -12.68 -2.89
N LYS A 57 20.91 -13.27 -1.74
CA LYS A 57 19.97 -13.63 -0.66
C LYS A 57 19.18 -12.43 -0.15
N GLU A 58 19.78 -11.26 -0.20
CA GLU A 58 19.21 -9.98 0.20
C GLU A 58 17.98 -9.63 -0.64
N LEU A 59 18.09 -9.83 -1.97
CA LEU A 59 17.01 -9.53 -2.90
C LEU A 59 15.86 -10.53 -2.81
N CYS A 60 16.13 -11.74 -2.32
CA CYS A 60 15.11 -12.77 -2.13
C CYS A 60 13.98 -12.28 -1.22
N LEU A 61 14.32 -11.57 -0.15
CA LEU A 61 13.34 -11.10 0.83
C LEU A 61 12.60 -9.86 0.34
N VAL A 62 13.28 -8.94 -0.35
CA VAL A 62 12.62 -7.81 -1.03
C VAL A 62 11.60 -8.33 -2.06
N TYR A 63 11.97 -9.36 -2.82
CA TYR A 63 11.07 -10.04 -3.74
C TYR A 63 9.90 -10.73 -3.02
N PHE A 64 10.16 -11.39 -1.90
CA PHE A 64 9.13 -12.05 -1.12
C PHE A 64 8.08 -11.05 -0.60
N VAL A 65 8.55 -9.94 -0.03
CA VAL A 65 7.67 -8.96 0.61
C VAL A 65 6.95 -8.06 -0.39
N LEU A 66 7.59 -7.63 -1.48
CA LEU A 66 6.95 -6.72 -2.43
C LEU A 66 6.10 -7.46 -3.47
N PRO A 67 6.68 -8.07 -4.52
CA PRO A 67 5.88 -8.66 -5.58
C PRO A 67 5.18 -9.95 -5.16
N PHE A 68 5.81 -10.81 -4.36
CA PHE A 68 5.21 -12.11 -4.06
C PHE A 68 4.07 -12.03 -3.04
N SER A 69 4.19 -11.22 -1.98
CA SER A 69 3.10 -11.07 -1.01
C SER A 69 1.81 -10.54 -1.66
N ILE A 70 1.92 -9.59 -2.59
CA ILE A 70 0.78 -9.03 -3.33
C ILE A 70 0.12 -10.11 -4.19
N SER A 71 0.91 -10.91 -4.90
CA SER A 71 0.40 -12.05 -5.67
C SER A 71 -0.23 -13.13 -4.78
N LEU A 72 0.35 -13.41 -3.61
CA LEU A 72 -0.16 -14.39 -2.67
C LEU A 72 -1.54 -13.99 -2.14
N TRP A 73 -1.70 -12.73 -1.71
CA TRP A 73 -2.99 -12.20 -1.27
C TRP A 73 -4.02 -12.17 -2.39
N TYR A 74 -3.59 -11.80 -3.60
CA TYR A 74 -4.45 -11.89 -4.77
C TYR A 74 -4.97 -13.32 -4.98
N PHE A 75 -4.11 -14.34 -4.90
CA PHE A 75 -4.52 -15.73 -5.04
C PHE A 75 -5.47 -16.15 -3.92
N PHE A 76 -5.19 -15.71 -2.68
CA PHE A 76 -6.05 -15.98 -1.54
C PHE A 76 -7.46 -15.41 -1.74
N PHE A 77 -7.60 -14.14 -2.14
CA PHE A 77 -8.92 -13.53 -2.35
C PHE A 77 -9.70 -14.20 -3.48
N VAL A 78 -9.06 -14.43 -4.63
CA VAL A 78 -9.74 -14.94 -5.83
C VAL A 78 -10.07 -16.42 -5.68
N TYR A 79 -9.09 -17.26 -5.32
CA TYR A 79 -9.26 -18.73 -5.37
C TYR A 79 -9.75 -19.32 -4.06
N LEU A 80 -9.38 -18.75 -2.91
CA LEU A 80 -9.78 -19.30 -1.61
C LEU A 80 -11.11 -18.71 -1.14
N LEU A 81 -11.31 -17.40 -1.34
CA LEU A 81 -12.50 -16.70 -0.88
C LEU A 81 -13.55 -16.45 -1.97
N GLY A 82 -13.25 -16.79 -3.24
CA GLY A 82 -14.16 -16.56 -4.36
C GLY A 82 -14.49 -15.09 -4.60
N LYS A 83 -13.65 -14.17 -4.11
CA LYS A 83 -13.85 -12.73 -4.22
C LYS A 83 -13.07 -12.19 -5.42
N GLU A 84 -13.75 -12.05 -6.54
CA GLU A 84 -13.19 -11.43 -7.74
C GLU A 84 -13.23 -9.90 -7.72
N GLU A 85 -14.15 -9.33 -6.92
CA GLU A 85 -14.26 -7.88 -6.74
C GLU A 85 -13.01 -7.36 -6.05
N ARG A 86 -12.25 -6.52 -6.75
CA ARG A 86 -11.07 -5.87 -6.20
C ARG A 86 -11.54 -4.59 -5.54
N ASP A 87 -11.57 -4.56 -4.21
CA ASP A 87 -12.08 -3.45 -3.43
C ASP A 87 -11.01 -2.83 -2.53
N MET A 88 -11.35 -1.73 -1.85
CA MET A 88 -10.42 -1.07 -0.93
C MET A 88 -10.09 -1.94 0.28
N ASN A 89 -10.96 -2.87 0.70
CA ASN A 89 -10.68 -3.76 1.82
C ASN A 89 -9.51 -4.70 1.50
N GLN A 90 -9.50 -5.29 0.31
CA GLN A 90 -8.40 -6.16 -0.13
C GLN A 90 -7.07 -5.40 -0.23
N ILE A 91 -7.11 -4.15 -0.67
CA ILE A 91 -5.92 -3.29 -0.73
C ILE A 91 -5.36 -3.08 0.69
N VAL A 92 -6.22 -2.70 1.64
CA VAL A 92 -5.81 -2.47 3.03
C VAL A 92 -5.26 -3.75 3.67
N ILE A 93 -5.92 -4.90 3.49
CA ILE A 93 -5.47 -6.17 4.06
C ILE A 93 -4.13 -6.60 3.46
N THR A 94 -4.00 -6.52 2.14
CA THR A 94 -2.75 -6.85 1.43
C THR A 94 -1.64 -5.95 1.94
N ALA A 95 -1.86 -4.63 2.00
CA ALA A 95 -0.85 -3.68 2.46
C ALA A 95 -0.45 -3.91 3.92
N LEU A 96 -1.40 -4.10 4.83
CA LEU A 96 -1.12 -4.38 6.25
C LEU A 96 -0.28 -5.65 6.41
N SER A 97 -0.65 -6.72 5.71
CA SER A 97 0.10 -7.96 5.79
C SER A 97 1.49 -7.84 5.18
N SER A 98 1.64 -7.21 4.02
CA SER A 98 2.95 -6.99 3.39
C SER A 98 3.84 -6.12 4.28
N THR A 99 3.29 -5.09 4.93
CA THR A 99 4.02 -4.27 5.90
C THR A 99 4.46 -5.09 7.11
N ALA A 100 3.60 -5.94 7.66
CA ALA A 100 3.97 -6.82 8.77
C ALA A 100 5.12 -7.76 8.38
N MET A 101 5.08 -8.32 7.17
CA MET A 101 6.17 -9.14 6.63
C MET A 101 7.47 -8.34 6.47
N LEU A 102 7.41 -7.08 6.00
CA LEU A 102 8.59 -6.21 5.92
C LEU A 102 9.13 -5.83 7.31
N GLY A 103 8.25 -5.62 8.29
CA GLY A 103 8.64 -5.34 9.68
C GLY A 103 9.40 -6.52 10.29
N LEU A 104 8.92 -7.75 10.07
CA LEU A 104 9.64 -8.96 10.46
C LEU A 104 11.01 -9.04 9.77
N TYR A 105 11.07 -8.73 8.47
CA TYR A 105 12.32 -8.69 7.71
C TYR A 105 13.33 -7.70 8.30
N TRP A 106 12.90 -6.47 8.59
CA TRP A 106 13.76 -5.42 9.10
C TRP A 106 14.51 -5.86 10.37
N ASN A 107 13.82 -6.56 11.27
CA ASN A 107 14.44 -7.09 12.50
C ASN A 107 15.63 -8.01 12.23
N PHE A 108 15.63 -8.77 11.13
CA PHE A 108 16.71 -9.69 10.79
C PHE A 108 17.84 -9.03 9.97
N PHE A 109 17.54 -8.04 9.12
CA PHE A 109 18.47 -7.55 8.09
C PHE A 109 18.84 -6.05 8.19
N HIS A 110 18.26 -5.27 9.11
CA HIS A 110 18.55 -3.82 9.26
C HIS A 110 20.04 -3.48 9.35
N LYS A 111 20.84 -4.24 10.12
CA LYS A 111 22.28 -4.02 10.29
C LYS A 111 23.05 -4.06 8.97
N GLN A 112 22.56 -4.80 7.99
CA GLN A 112 23.23 -4.96 6.71
C GLN A 112 23.10 -3.72 5.82
N TYR A 113 22.01 -2.96 5.94
CA TYR A 113 21.76 -1.73 5.16
C TYR A 113 22.17 -0.45 5.88
N GLN A 114 22.70 -0.58 7.10
CA GLN A 114 23.03 0.56 7.93
C GLN A 114 24.14 1.41 7.32
N LYS A 115 25.11 0.77 6.64
CA LYS A 115 26.19 1.47 5.95
C LYS A 115 25.69 2.30 4.76
N GLU A 116 24.79 1.74 3.96
CA GLU A 116 24.16 2.40 2.82
C GLU A 116 23.29 3.56 3.31
N TYR A 117 22.54 3.35 4.38
CA TYR A 117 21.73 4.38 5.03
C TYR A 117 22.59 5.55 5.53
N GLU A 118 23.69 5.27 6.24
CA GLU A 118 24.65 6.29 6.69
C GLU A 118 25.31 7.02 5.51
N LEU A 119 25.61 6.31 4.43
CA LEU A 119 26.18 6.91 3.22
C LEU A 119 25.20 7.89 2.56
N VAL A 120 23.92 7.50 2.43
CA VAL A 120 22.86 8.37 1.91
C VAL A 120 22.71 9.60 2.80
N LEU A 121 22.59 9.43 4.13
CA LEU A 121 22.53 10.56 5.06
C LEU A 121 23.76 11.48 4.93
N GLY A 122 24.96 10.92 4.76
CA GLY A 122 26.18 11.70 4.55
C GLY A 122 26.17 12.50 3.25
N ILE A 123 25.56 12.00 2.18
CA ILE A 123 25.34 12.76 0.93
C ILE A 123 24.39 13.93 1.20
N TYR A 124 23.26 13.69 1.85
CA TYR A 124 22.30 14.74 2.21
C TYR A 124 22.91 15.78 3.14
N GLN A 125 23.68 15.35 4.13
CA GLN A 125 24.38 16.24 5.05
C GLN A 125 25.28 17.23 4.29
N LYS A 126 26.05 16.74 3.32
CA LYS A 126 26.92 17.58 2.50
C LYS A 126 26.13 18.47 1.52
N ALA A 127 25.09 17.93 0.89
CA ALA A 127 24.31 18.65 -0.11
C ALA A 127 23.49 19.80 0.49
N TYR A 128 22.94 19.61 1.68
CA TYR A 128 22.04 20.56 2.37
C TYR A 128 22.69 21.25 3.58
N GLN A 129 23.99 21.01 3.82
CA GLN A 129 24.74 21.59 4.94
C GLN A 129 24.11 21.33 6.32
N LEU A 130 23.57 20.12 6.50
CA LEU A 130 22.86 19.75 7.73
C LEU A 130 23.85 19.58 8.91
N THR A 131 23.45 20.07 10.06
CA THR A 131 24.14 19.86 11.34
C THR A 131 24.00 18.41 11.79
N GLN A 132 24.88 17.97 12.70
CA GLN A 132 24.78 16.62 13.28
C GLN A 132 23.46 16.41 14.06
N ALA A 133 22.95 17.47 14.70
CA ALA A 133 21.67 17.43 15.40
C ALA A 133 20.49 17.20 14.42
N GLU A 134 20.51 17.85 13.26
CA GLU A 134 19.47 17.65 12.23
C GLU A 134 19.52 16.24 11.63
N ILE A 135 20.73 15.71 11.37
CA ILE A 135 20.90 14.33 10.90
C ILE A 135 20.41 13.32 11.93
N GLN A 136 20.71 13.52 13.20
CA GLN A 136 20.22 12.67 14.28
C GLN A 136 18.69 12.74 14.39
N GLY A 137 18.11 13.94 14.30
CA GLY A 137 16.65 14.10 14.28
C GLY A 137 15.98 13.40 13.09
N ILE A 138 16.57 13.48 11.90
CA ILE A 138 16.11 12.73 10.72
C ILE A 138 16.19 11.22 10.97
N HIS A 139 17.28 10.75 11.58
CA HIS A 139 17.44 9.33 11.90
C HIS A 139 16.37 8.82 12.86
N GLU A 140 16.15 9.55 13.95
CA GLU A 140 15.14 9.22 14.95
C GLU A 140 13.73 9.25 14.35
N TYR A 141 13.44 10.21 13.47
CA TYR A 141 12.16 10.28 12.78
C TYR A 141 11.96 9.10 11.84
N ILE A 142 12.93 8.79 10.97
CA ILE A 142 12.82 7.66 10.02
C ILE A 142 12.71 6.35 10.79
N ALA A 143 13.59 6.10 11.76
CA ALA A 143 13.59 4.87 12.54
C ALA A 143 12.31 4.72 13.36
N GLY A 144 11.83 5.81 13.95
CA GLY A 144 10.61 5.86 14.73
C GLY A 144 9.36 5.59 13.88
N TYR A 145 9.23 6.21 12.71
CA TYR A 145 8.02 6.15 11.86
C TYR A 145 8.10 5.12 10.73
N PHE A 146 9.17 4.33 10.68
CA PHE A 146 9.42 3.34 9.62
C PHE A 146 8.21 2.43 9.33
N PRO A 147 7.50 1.84 10.32
CA PRO A 147 6.32 1.01 10.05
C PRO A 147 5.23 1.74 9.27
N SER A 148 4.89 2.97 9.67
CA SER A 148 3.84 3.74 9.01
C SER A 148 4.25 4.21 7.60
N MET A 149 5.53 4.55 7.40
CA MET A 149 6.07 4.90 6.08
C MET A 149 5.99 3.71 5.11
N ILE A 150 6.39 2.51 5.56
CA ILE A 150 6.27 1.28 4.76
C ILE A 150 4.82 1.00 4.45
N PHE A 151 3.92 1.14 5.42
CA PHE A 151 2.50 0.93 5.19
C PHE A 151 1.95 1.84 4.10
N GLN A 152 2.28 3.13 4.14
CA GLN A 152 1.88 4.07 3.10
C GLN A 152 2.45 3.68 1.72
N TYR A 153 3.71 3.25 1.67
CA TYR A 153 4.33 2.74 0.44
C TYR A 153 3.65 1.46 -0.08
N MET A 154 3.30 0.53 0.81
CA MET A 154 2.57 -0.69 0.43
C MET A 154 1.16 -0.37 -0.04
N MET A 155 0.44 0.54 0.61
CA MET A 155 -0.86 1.03 0.16
C MET A 155 -0.76 1.58 -1.26
N LEU A 156 0.21 2.44 -1.53
CA LEU A 156 0.48 3.00 -2.87
C LEU A 156 0.73 1.90 -3.92
N THR A 157 1.60 0.94 -3.57
CA THR A 157 2.02 -0.15 -4.48
C THR A 157 0.87 -1.08 -4.81
N VAL A 158 0.12 -1.50 -3.78
CA VAL A 158 -1.04 -2.38 -3.95
C VAL A 158 -2.16 -1.66 -4.70
N PHE A 159 -2.42 -0.39 -4.37
CA PHE A 159 -3.41 0.44 -5.05
C PHE A 159 -3.14 0.50 -6.55
N PHE A 160 -1.92 0.87 -6.97
CA PHE A 160 -1.59 0.95 -8.39
C PHE A 160 -1.60 -0.41 -9.06
N CYS A 161 -1.21 -1.48 -8.35
CA CYS A 161 -1.32 -2.84 -8.87
C CYS A 161 -2.78 -3.17 -9.21
N TYR A 162 -3.69 -2.94 -8.25
CA TYR A 162 -5.10 -3.24 -8.42
C TYR A 162 -5.73 -2.33 -9.49
N LEU A 163 -5.38 -1.05 -9.51
CA LEU A 163 -5.87 -0.10 -10.52
C LEU A 163 -5.43 -0.53 -11.93
N ALA A 164 -4.18 -0.95 -12.09
CA ALA A 164 -3.66 -1.46 -13.36
C ALA A 164 -4.29 -2.79 -13.78
N LEU A 165 -4.74 -3.61 -12.82
CA LEU A 165 -5.38 -4.89 -13.06
C LEU A 165 -6.86 -4.76 -13.43
N VAL A 166 -7.63 -3.90 -12.77
CA VAL A 166 -9.08 -3.74 -13.02
C VAL A 166 -9.36 -2.73 -14.13
N GLY A 167 -8.48 -1.73 -14.26
CA GLY A 167 -8.70 -0.56 -15.09
C GLY A 167 -9.54 0.51 -14.36
N MET A 168 -9.29 1.77 -14.71
CA MET A 168 -9.87 2.95 -14.03
C MET A 168 -11.40 2.99 -14.04
N LYS A 169 -12.07 2.34 -15.01
CA LYS A 169 -13.53 2.40 -15.15
C LYS A 169 -14.28 1.78 -13.98
N LYS A 170 -13.68 0.76 -13.35
CA LYS A 170 -14.28 0.05 -12.20
C LYS A 170 -13.77 0.57 -10.85
N TYR A 171 -12.90 1.58 -10.85
CA TYR A 171 -12.39 2.17 -9.60
C TYR A 171 -13.51 2.73 -8.72
N ARG A 172 -14.59 3.22 -9.34
CA ARG A 172 -15.78 3.72 -8.62
C ARG A 172 -16.47 2.66 -7.77
N GLU A 173 -16.38 1.40 -8.19
CA GLU A 173 -17.02 0.26 -7.51
C GLU A 173 -16.26 -0.13 -6.23
N TRP A 174 -15.04 0.40 -6.01
CA TRP A 174 -14.23 0.03 -4.86
C TRP A 174 -14.85 0.59 -3.57
N SER A 175 -15.24 -0.29 -2.67
CA SER A 175 -15.81 0.11 -1.38
C SER A 175 -14.87 -0.26 -0.24
N LEU A 176 -14.91 0.55 0.82
CA LEU A 176 -14.22 0.28 2.08
C LEU A 176 -15.28 -0.05 3.13
N HIS A 177 -15.03 -1.06 3.96
CA HIS A 177 -15.94 -1.39 5.05
C HIS A 177 -15.77 -0.43 6.22
N TYR A 178 -16.87 -0.01 6.86
CA TYR A 178 -16.84 0.99 7.93
C TYR A 178 -15.98 0.58 9.15
N VAL A 179 -15.71 -0.73 9.32
CA VAL A 179 -14.82 -1.25 10.36
C VAL A 179 -13.44 -0.60 10.33
N TRP A 180 -12.98 -0.14 9.17
CA TRP A 180 -11.71 0.55 9.03
C TRP A 180 -11.67 1.96 9.64
N THR A 181 -12.80 2.48 10.13
CA THR A 181 -12.82 3.67 11.01
C THR A 181 -12.41 3.36 12.44
N VAL A 182 -12.60 2.12 12.90
CA VAL A 182 -12.34 1.71 14.28
C VAL A 182 -10.88 1.93 14.69
N PRO A 183 -9.86 1.56 13.87
CA PRO A 183 -8.47 1.85 14.21
C PRO A 183 -8.20 3.32 14.52
N TYR A 184 -8.77 4.24 13.74
CA TYR A 184 -8.57 5.67 13.98
C TYR A 184 -9.31 6.15 15.24
N ILE A 185 -10.51 5.65 15.51
CA ILE A 185 -11.25 5.95 16.74
C ILE A 185 -10.43 5.50 17.96
N VAL A 186 -9.89 4.27 17.93
CA VAL A 186 -9.04 3.73 18.98
C VAL A 186 -7.80 4.61 19.17
N TYR A 187 -7.11 4.99 18.09
CA TYR A 187 -5.99 5.92 18.14
C TYR A 187 -6.36 7.27 18.78
N SER A 188 -7.47 7.86 18.36
CA SER A 188 -7.95 9.13 18.89
C SER A 188 -8.24 9.06 20.39
N LEU A 189 -8.83 7.95 20.87
CA LEU A 189 -9.03 7.72 22.30
C LEU A 189 -7.70 7.59 23.05
N MET A 190 -6.74 6.84 22.51
CA MET A 190 -5.41 6.68 23.13
C MET A 190 -4.71 8.02 23.33
N ILE A 191 -4.72 8.91 22.33
CA ILE A 191 -4.07 10.22 22.40
C ILE A 191 -4.89 11.22 23.22
N ASN A 192 -6.17 11.43 22.89
CA ASN A 192 -6.93 12.55 23.41
C ASN A 192 -7.58 12.28 24.77
N VAL A 193 -7.88 11.01 25.08
CA VAL A 193 -8.55 10.63 26.33
C VAL A 193 -7.54 10.03 27.30
N PHE A 194 -6.79 9.02 26.87
CA PHE A 194 -5.86 8.30 27.73
C PHE A 194 -4.47 8.94 27.80
N ARG A 195 -4.15 9.92 26.93
CA ARG A 195 -2.86 10.63 26.88
C ARG A 195 -1.66 9.68 26.77
N ILE A 196 -1.83 8.59 26.02
CA ILE A 196 -0.78 7.61 25.76
C ILE A 196 0.01 8.07 24.53
N GLU A 197 1.10 8.78 24.77
CA GLU A 197 1.97 9.33 23.72
C GLU A 197 3.25 8.50 23.63
N ASN A 198 3.31 7.63 22.62
CA ASN A 198 4.54 6.95 22.25
C ASN A 198 4.58 6.67 20.75
N ILE A 199 5.76 6.35 20.26
CA ILE A 199 6.03 6.18 18.82
C ILE A 199 5.19 5.06 18.19
N TYR A 200 4.85 4.00 18.92
CA TYR A 200 4.01 2.91 18.43
C TYR A 200 2.56 3.36 18.23
N ILE A 201 2.04 4.14 19.18
CA ILE A 201 0.70 4.75 19.06
C ILE A 201 0.66 5.72 17.87
N HIS A 202 1.71 6.51 17.67
CA HIS A 202 1.79 7.39 16.50
C HIS A 202 1.83 6.62 15.18
N ASN A 203 2.64 5.56 15.05
CA ASN A 203 2.65 4.73 13.84
C ASN A 203 1.28 4.10 13.57
N PHE A 204 0.65 3.55 14.60
CA PHE A 204 -0.71 2.99 14.49
C PHE A 204 -1.71 4.05 14.00
N GLY A 205 -1.65 5.25 14.56
CA GLY A 205 -2.47 6.39 14.15
C GLY A 205 -2.24 6.80 12.70
N GLU A 206 -0.99 6.91 12.27
CA GLU A 206 -0.64 7.26 10.89
C GLU A 206 -1.09 6.20 9.89
N MET A 207 -1.00 4.92 10.24
CA MET A 207 -1.56 3.83 9.42
C MET A 207 -3.09 3.91 9.35
N ALA A 208 -3.77 4.14 10.47
CA ALA A 208 -5.22 4.29 10.51
C ALA A 208 -5.71 5.51 9.71
N LYS A 209 -5.02 6.65 9.83
CA LYS A 209 -5.27 7.85 9.02
C LYS A 209 -5.05 7.55 7.54
N ALA A 210 -3.96 6.87 7.18
CA ALA A 210 -3.66 6.54 5.78
C ALA A 210 -4.78 5.72 5.14
N ILE A 211 -5.36 4.73 5.84
CA ILE A 211 -6.49 3.95 5.30
C ILE A 211 -7.67 4.86 4.91
N LEU A 212 -8.03 5.79 5.79
CA LEU A 212 -9.14 6.72 5.56
C LEU A 212 -8.78 7.81 4.54
N LEU A 213 -7.52 8.26 4.50
CA LEU A 213 -6.99 9.16 3.47
C LEU A 213 -7.13 8.54 2.07
N TRP A 214 -6.75 7.28 1.91
CA TRP A 214 -6.89 6.56 0.65
C TRP A 214 -8.35 6.42 0.21
N TYR A 215 -9.26 6.22 1.16
CA TYR A 215 -10.69 6.25 0.85
C TYR A 215 -11.17 7.65 0.49
N GLY A 216 -10.60 8.69 1.11
CA GLY A 216 -10.82 10.09 0.75
C GLY A 216 -10.40 10.39 -0.69
N ILE A 217 -9.23 9.92 -1.13
CA ILE A 217 -8.76 10.03 -2.53
C ILE A 217 -9.80 9.42 -3.48
N LYS A 218 -10.26 8.20 -3.17
CA LYS A 218 -11.31 7.52 -3.94
C LYS A 218 -12.62 8.31 -3.98
N SER A 219 -13.05 8.82 -2.83
CA SER A 219 -14.30 9.58 -2.70
C SER A 219 -14.27 10.89 -3.48
N ILE A 220 -13.12 11.58 -3.48
CA ILE A 220 -12.90 12.80 -4.28
C ILE A 220 -12.93 12.45 -5.77
N TYR A 221 -12.25 11.38 -6.17
CA TYR A 221 -12.31 10.91 -7.56
C TYR A 221 -13.75 10.65 -8.00
N ASP A 222 -14.54 9.92 -7.19
CA ASP A 222 -15.93 9.61 -7.52
C ASP A 222 -16.78 10.85 -7.69
N LEU A 223 -16.63 11.81 -6.77
CA LEU A 223 -17.33 13.09 -6.81
C LEU A 223 -16.97 13.86 -8.08
N LEU A 224 -15.69 13.92 -8.44
CA LEU A 224 -15.24 14.62 -9.64
C LEU A 224 -15.61 13.85 -10.94
N ALA A 225 -15.69 12.52 -10.89
CA ALA A 225 -16.01 11.67 -12.04
C ALA A 225 -17.43 11.91 -12.57
N ASP A 226 -18.35 12.36 -11.73
CA ASP A 226 -19.69 12.72 -12.15
C ASP A 226 -19.71 14.00 -13.00
N TYR A 227 -18.75 14.91 -12.79
CA TYR A 227 -18.60 16.16 -13.55
C TYR A 227 -17.68 16.03 -14.76
N PHE A 228 -16.61 15.21 -14.70
CA PHE A 228 -15.56 15.15 -15.72
C PHE A 228 -15.37 13.75 -16.34
N LYS A 229 -16.47 13.16 -16.83
CA LYS A 229 -16.56 11.77 -17.35
C LYS A 229 -15.51 11.39 -18.43
N ARG A 230 -14.93 12.35 -19.15
CA ARG A 230 -13.96 12.12 -20.25
C ARG A 230 -12.50 12.07 -19.81
N PHE A 231 -12.17 12.49 -18.58
CA PHE A 231 -10.78 12.73 -18.16
C PHE A 231 -10.34 11.89 -16.95
N ALA A 232 -10.63 10.59 -16.94
CA ALA A 232 -10.36 9.69 -15.80
C ALA A 232 -8.92 9.76 -15.26
N TRP A 233 -7.90 9.81 -16.14
CA TRP A 233 -6.50 9.95 -15.71
C TRP A 233 -6.21 11.26 -14.99
N ILE A 234 -6.78 12.37 -15.48
CA ILE A 234 -6.64 13.69 -14.85
C ILE A 234 -7.34 13.69 -13.50
N LEU A 235 -8.50 13.04 -13.40
CA LEU A 235 -9.24 12.92 -12.13
C LEU A 235 -8.46 12.14 -11.07
N HIS A 236 -7.83 11.03 -11.46
CA HIS A 236 -6.93 10.32 -10.55
C HIS A 236 -5.81 11.25 -10.09
N GLY A 237 -5.10 11.91 -11.02
CA GLY A 237 -4.04 12.87 -10.68
C GLY A 237 -4.52 13.98 -9.74
N ALA A 238 -5.67 14.59 -10.02
CA ALA A 238 -6.25 15.65 -9.19
C ALA A 238 -6.62 15.18 -7.79
N SER A 239 -7.22 13.98 -7.65
CA SER A 239 -7.54 13.41 -6.35
C SER A 239 -6.29 13.13 -5.49
N PHE A 240 -5.21 12.68 -6.13
CA PHE A 240 -3.92 12.50 -5.47
C PHE A 240 -3.27 13.82 -5.08
N LEU A 241 -3.27 14.80 -5.98
CA LEU A 241 -2.73 16.14 -5.70
C LEU A 241 -3.45 16.78 -4.51
N LEU A 242 -4.78 16.71 -4.46
CA LEU A 242 -5.55 17.21 -3.31
C LEU A 242 -5.18 16.50 -2.01
N ALA A 243 -4.89 15.20 -2.04
CA ALA A 243 -4.46 14.47 -0.85
C ALA A 243 -3.03 14.81 -0.42
N ILE A 244 -2.14 15.18 -1.34
CA ILE A 244 -0.79 15.65 -1.04
C ILE A 244 -0.83 17.06 -0.43
N GLU A 245 -1.62 17.96 -1.01
CA GLU A 245 -1.73 19.35 -0.55
C GLU A 245 -2.56 19.49 0.74
N PHE A 246 -3.63 18.69 0.87
CA PHE A 246 -4.59 18.77 1.97
C PHE A 246 -4.87 17.42 2.64
N PRO A 247 -3.84 16.69 3.13
CA PRO A 247 -3.99 15.33 3.62
C PRO A 247 -5.01 15.21 4.76
N ASN A 248 -5.00 16.15 5.71
CA ASN A 248 -5.95 16.14 6.82
C ASN A 248 -7.41 16.34 6.36
N ALA A 249 -7.64 17.21 5.38
CA ALA A 249 -8.98 17.45 4.85
C ALA A 249 -9.48 16.23 4.07
N VAL A 250 -8.63 15.62 3.25
CA VAL A 250 -8.98 14.41 2.48
C VAL A 250 -9.23 13.21 3.41
N PHE A 251 -8.43 13.07 4.47
CA PHE A 251 -8.65 12.08 5.53
C PHE A 251 -10.03 12.24 6.20
N ILE A 252 -10.37 13.45 6.64
CA ILE A 252 -11.66 13.74 7.27
C ILE A 252 -12.80 13.45 6.29
N PHE A 253 -12.67 13.90 5.05
CA PHE A 253 -13.65 13.68 3.99
C PHE A 253 -13.89 12.18 3.75
N GLY A 254 -12.82 11.39 3.65
CA GLY A 254 -12.91 9.94 3.51
C GLY A 254 -13.65 9.28 4.68
N GLY A 255 -13.35 9.69 5.92
CA GLY A 255 -14.06 9.20 7.11
C GLY A 255 -15.55 9.52 7.10
N ILE A 256 -15.93 10.75 6.73
CA ILE A 256 -17.33 11.20 6.66
C ILE A 256 -18.10 10.42 5.60
N ILE A 257 -17.58 10.33 4.36
CA ILE A 257 -18.23 9.61 3.26
C ILE A 257 -18.44 8.15 3.61
N LEU A 258 -17.44 7.48 4.20
CA LEU A 258 -17.54 6.09 4.63
C LEU A 258 -18.68 5.85 5.62
N LEU A 259 -18.83 6.73 6.62
CA LEU A 259 -19.90 6.62 7.61
C LEU A 259 -21.28 6.92 7.00
N LEU A 260 -21.38 7.91 6.11
CA LEU A 260 -22.62 8.26 5.42
C LEU A 260 -23.11 7.13 4.51
N GLU A 261 -22.21 6.51 3.74
CA GLU A 261 -22.55 5.37 2.90
C GLU A 261 -23.05 4.16 3.69
N HIS A 262 -22.46 3.91 4.86
CA HIS A 262 -22.91 2.84 5.74
C HIS A 262 -24.31 3.13 6.31
N TYR A 263 -24.52 4.35 6.81
CA TYR A 263 -25.82 4.78 7.34
C TYR A 263 -26.93 4.71 6.28
N SER A 264 -26.66 5.17 5.06
CA SER A 264 -27.60 5.14 3.94
C SER A 264 -28.01 3.71 3.57
N ARG A 265 -27.03 2.79 3.48
CA ARG A 265 -27.30 1.37 3.19
C ARG A 265 -28.18 0.70 4.24
N LYS A 266 -27.94 0.99 5.53
CA LYS A 266 -28.77 0.47 6.63
C LYS A 266 -30.22 0.95 6.52
N LYS A 267 -30.41 2.26 6.28
CA LYS A 267 -31.74 2.87 6.14
C LYS A 267 -32.53 2.23 4.98
N ILE A 268 -31.91 2.04 3.82
CA ILE A 268 -32.57 1.42 2.65
C ILE A 268 -32.93 -0.05 2.92
N GLY A 269 -32.04 -0.81 3.59
CA GLY A 269 -32.31 -2.19 4.00
C GLY A 269 -33.48 -2.35 4.97
N ASP A 270 -33.73 -1.34 5.81
CA ASP A 270 -34.87 -1.31 6.75
C ASP A 270 -36.20 -0.91 6.06
N PHE A 271 -36.16 -0.17 4.94
CA PHE A 271 -37.35 0.13 4.14
C PHE A 271 -37.81 -1.03 3.25
N GLY A 272 -36.91 -1.94 2.87
CA GLY A 272 -37.24 -3.15 2.09
C GLY A 272 -37.83 -4.30 2.90
N LYS A 273 -38.03 -4.13 4.21
CA LYS A 273 -38.55 -5.14 5.14
C LYS A 273 -39.90 -4.76 5.79
N LYS A 274 -40.57 -3.72 5.28
CA LYS A 274 -41.94 -3.35 5.65
C LYS A 274 -42.86 -3.59 4.46
#